data_AF-A0A5K0XU75-F1
#
_entry.id   AF-A0A5K0XU75-F1
#
_cell.length_a   1.000
_cell.length_b   1.000
_cell.length_c   1.000
_cell.angle_alpha   90.00
_cell.angle_beta   90.00
_cell.angle_gamma   90.00
#
_symmetry.space_group_name_H-M   'P 1'
#
loop_
_entity.id
_entity.type
_entity.pdbx_description
1 polymer ?
#
loop_
_entity_poly.entity_id
_entity_poly.type
_entity_poly.pdbx_seq_one_letter_code
_entity_poly.pdbx_strand_id
1 'polypeptide(L)'
;MHSLAIAKEGELTIGTIDDIQKLHIRTIPLGEHARRICHQEQSRTFAFCSARHYHSGMDEPEVHFVRLLDDQTFEIISSYQLDTYENGCSILSCSFSDDNNAYYCVGTAYVLPEENEPSK
;
A
#
# COMPACT_ATOMS: atom_id res chain seq x y z
N MET A 1 15.56 15.37 25.43
CA MET A 1 16.39 14.33 24.78
C MET A 1 17.24 13.69 25.84
N HIS A 2 16.96 12.43 26.18
CA HIS A 2 17.85 11.62 27.00
C HIS A 2 18.65 10.74 26.05
N SER A 3 19.97 10.89 26.05
CA SER A 3 20.86 10.06 25.25
C SER A 3 21.21 8.80 26.03
N LEU A 4 21.33 7.68 25.32
CA LEU A 4 21.76 6.40 25.82
C LEU A 4 23.07 5.99 25.11
N ALA A 5 23.96 5.35 25.85
CA ALA A 5 25.15 4.71 25.29
C ALA A 5 25.01 3.19 25.46
N ILE A 6 25.22 2.45 24.37
CA ILE A 6 25.21 0.99 24.33
C ILE A 6 26.63 0.54 23.97
N ALA A 7 27.23 -0.32 24.79
CA ALA A 7 28.57 -0.86 24.56
C ALA A 7 28.52 -2.38 24.40
N LYS A 8 29.26 -2.89 23.43
CA LYS A 8 29.61 -4.32 23.26
C LYS A 8 31.12 -4.43 23.03
N GLU A 9 31.67 -5.65 23.02
CA GLU A 9 33.11 -5.84 22.80
C GLU A 9 33.56 -5.19 21.48
N GLY A 10 34.42 -4.16 21.58
CA GLY A 10 34.94 -3.42 20.44
C GLY A 10 34.04 -2.33 19.84
N GLU A 11 32.83 -2.09 20.35
CA GLU A 11 31.91 -1.10 19.77
C GLU A 11 31.15 -0.29 20.84
N LEU A 12 31.02 1.02 20.59
CA LEU A 12 30.24 1.95 21.39
C LEU A 12 29.27 2.71 20.46
N THR A 13 27.98 2.61 20.74
CA THR A 13 26.93 3.35 20.02
C THR A 13 26.27 4.35 20.96
N ILE A 14 26.18 5.62 20.55
CA ILE A 14 25.45 6.66 21.28
C ILE A 14 24.22 7.03 20.46
N GLY A 15 23.05 6.98 21.07
CA GLY A 15 21.78 7.28 20.40
C GLY A 15 20.76 7.83 21.39
N THR A 16 19.56 8.09 20.90
CA THR A 16 18.40 8.36 21.75
C THR A 16 17.57 7.09 21.88
N ILE A 17 16.91 6.93 23.02
CA ILE A 17 15.86 5.92 23.16
C ILE A 17 14.52 6.62 22.94
N ASP A 18 13.71 6.09 22.03
CA ASP A 18 12.31 6.50 21.92
C ASP A 18 11.52 5.93 23.10
N ASP A 19 10.30 6.44 23.32
CA ASP A 19 9.42 5.86 24.33
C ASP A 19 9.28 4.35 24.13
N ILE A 20 9.38 3.59 25.22
CA ILE A 20 9.20 2.14 25.19
C ILE A 20 7.71 1.87 24.90
N GLN A 21 7.40 1.73 23.62
CA GLN A 21 6.10 1.36 23.13
C GLN A 21 6.07 -0.16 22.91
N LYS A 22 4.95 -0.82 23.23
CA LYS A 22 4.77 -2.24 22.92
C LYS A 22 4.78 -2.50 21.40
N LEU A 23 4.43 -1.48 20.61
CA LEU A 23 4.45 -1.50 19.16
C LEU A 23 4.91 -0.13 18.66
N HIS A 24 5.96 -0.09 17.84
CA HIS A 24 6.34 1.13 17.13
C HIS A 24 5.40 1.30 15.92
N ILE A 25 4.62 2.39 15.90
CA ILE A 25 3.69 2.69 14.80
C ILE A 25 4.20 3.93 14.06
N ARG A 26 4.36 3.81 12.74
CA ARG A 26 4.65 4.91 11.82
C ARG A 26 3.44 5.16 10.92
N THR A 27 2.90 6.37 10.96
CA THR A 27 1.79 6.77 10.09
C THR A 27 2.32 7.34 8.77
N ILE A 28 1.84 6.81 7.64
CA ILE A 28 2.13 7.33 6.30
C ILE A 28 0.86 8.00 5.74
N PRO A 29 0.83 9.33 5.55
CA PRO A 29 -0.35 10.02 5.01
C PRO A 29 -0.47 9.78 3.50
N LEU A 30 -1.58 9.19 3.06
CA LEU A 30 -1.84 8.90 1.64
C LEU A 30 -2.69 9.96 0.93
N GLY A 31 -3.51 10.71 1.68
CA GLY A 31 -4.44 11.71 1.11
C GLY A 31 -5.66 11.11 0.37
N GLU A 32 -5.85 9.79 0.45
CA GLU A 32 -6.94 9.05 -0.19
C GLU A 32 -7.24 7.76 0.59
N HIS A 33 -8.26 7.00 0.16
CA HIS A 33 -8.69 5.80 0.89
C HIS A 33 -7.85 4.57 0.50
N ALA A 34 -7.05 4.05 1.42
CA ALA A 34 -6.42 2.73 1.26
C ALA A 34 -7.43 1.59 1.47
N ARG A 35 -7.39 0.55 0.63
CA ARG A 35 -8.39 -0.54 0.62
C ARG A 35 -7.79 -1.93 0.85
N ARG A 36 -6.74 -2.26 0.12
CA ARG A 36 -6.07 -3.58 0.12
C ARG A 36 -4.57 -3.38 -0.04
N ILE A 37 -3.76 -4.20 0.60
CA ILE A 37 -2.29 -4.12 0.52
C ILE A 37 -1.70 -5.52 0.53
N CYS A 38 -0.59 -5.70 -0.19
CA CYS A 38 0.28 -6.86 -0.09
C CYS A 38 1.75 -6.44 -0.18
N HIS A 39 2.64 -7.27 0.35
CA HIS A 39 4.08 -7.08 0.26
C HIS A 39 4.67 -8.09 -0.73
N GLN A 40 5.67 -7.67 -1.49
CA GLN A 40 6.49 -8.55 -2.31
C GLN A 40 7.95 -8.36 -1.92
N GLU A 41 8.52 -9.36 -1.24
CA GLU A 41 9.88 -9.31 -0.74
C GLU A 41 10.91 -9.23 -1.87
N GLN A 42 10.64 -9.91 -2.99
CA GLN A 42 11.54 -10.02 -4.15
C GLN A 42 11.85 -8.65 -4.77
N SER A 43 10.86 -7.75 -4.82
CA SER A 43 11.00 -6.41 -5.38
C SER A 43 11.20 -5.32 -4.33
N ARG A 44 11.12 -5.66 -3.02
CA ARG A 44 11.15 -4.70 -1.89
C ARG A 44 10.07 -3.64 -1.98
N THR A 45 8.86 -4.05 -2.35
CA THR A 45 7.74 -3.13 -2.55
C THR A 45 6.44 -3.60 -1.94
N PHE A 46 5.63 -2.63 -1.49
CA PHE A 46 4.23 -2.84 -1.17
C PHE A 46 3.37 -2.46 -2.38
N ALA A 47 2.42 -3.31 -2.77
CA ALA A 47 1.37 -2.92 -3.69
C ALA A 47 0.06 -2.76 -2.94
N PHE A 48 -0.70 -1.72 -3.26
CA PHE A 48 -1.98 -1.46 -2.60
C PHE A 48 -3.02 -0.88 -3.55
N CYS A 49 -4.28 -1.24 -3.31
CA CYS A 49 -5.43 -0.61 -3.94
C CYS A 49 -5.83 0.61 -3.12
N SER A 50 -6.02 1.73 -3.78
CA SER A 50 -6.55 2.95 -3.18
C SER A 50 -7.66 3.57 -4.02
N ALA A 51 -8.40 4.46 -3.41
CA ALA A 51 -9.57 5.04 -4.02
C ALA A 51 -9.70 6.52 -3.64
N ARG A 52 -9.97 7.36 -4.63
CA ARG A 52 -9.98 8.82 -4.50
C ARG A 52 -11.34 9.37 -4.92
N HIS A 53 -11.93 10.16 -4.03
CA HIS A 53 -13.13 10.96 -4.32
C HIS A 53 -12.71 12.37 -4.72
N TYR A 54 -13.07 12.77 -5.94
CA TYR A 54 -12.96 14.17 -6.32
C TYR A 54 -14.08 14.94 -5.62
N HIS A 55 -13.71 15.93 -4.80
CA HIS A 55 -14.63 16.66 -3.93
C HIS A 55 -15.53 17.68 -4.69
N SER A 56 -15.99 17.32 -5.89
CA SER A 56 -16.65 18.25 -6.84
C SER A 56 -18.13 17.96 -7.11
N GLY A 57 -18.72 16.87 -6.61
CA GLY A 57 -20.16 16.62 -6.78
C GLY A 57 -20.63 15.34 -6.09
N MET A 58 -21.95 15.25 -5.85
CA MET A 58 -22.59 14.09 -5.20
C MET A 58 -22.64 12.84 -6.10
N ASP A 59 -22.32 13.00 -7.39
CA ASP A 59 -22.50 11.99 -8.44
C ASP A 59 -21.21 11.63 -9.20
N GLU A 60 -20.03 12.14 -8.80
CA GLU A 60 -18.78 11.74 -9.46
C GLU A 60 -18.30 10.38 -8.95
N PRO A 61 -17.96 9.43 -9.83
CA PRO A 61 -17.50 8.12 -9.42
C PRO A 61 -16.16 8.20 -8.70
N GLU A 62 -16.00 7.36 -7.68
CA GLU A 62 -14.70 7.12 -7.07
C GLU A 62 -13.72 6.56 -8.10
N VAL A 63 -12.51 7.12 -8.15
CA VAL A 63 -11.46 6.62 -9.03
C VAL A 63 -10.52 5.73 -8.23
N HIS A 64 -10.37 4.48 -8.67
CA HIS A 64 -9.50 3.49 -8.03
C HIS A 64 -8.11 3.45 -8.68
N PHE A 65 -7.11 3.13 -7.87
CA PHE A 65 -5.72 3.02 -8.28
C PHE A 65 -5.08 1.75 -7.71
N VAL A 66 -4.18 1.15 -8.48
CA VAL A 66 -3.18 0.20 -7.99
C VAL A 66 -1.86 0.94 -7.88
N ARG A 67 -1.31 1.01 -6.68
CA ARG A 67 -0.10 1.77 -6.38
C ARG A 67 0.99 0.89 -5.83
N LEU A 68 2.23 1.27 -6.12
CA LEU A 68 3.44 0.59 -5.66
C LEU A 68 4.23 1.56 -4.76
N LEU A 69 4.61 1.10 -3.58
CA LEU A 69 5.48 1.81 -2.65
C LEU A 69 6.79 1.07 -2.48
N ASP A 70 7.87 1.82 -2.27
CA ASP A 70 9.11 1.28 -1.71
C ASP A 70 8.88 0.82 -0.26
N ASP A 71 9.39 -0.36 0.14
CA ASP A 71 9.14 -0.93 1.47
C ASP A 71 9.96 -0.33 2.62
N GLN A 72 10.91 0.57 2.32
CA GLN A 72 11.71 1.28 3.31
C GLN A 72 11.35 2.77 3.41
N THR A 73 11.27 3.44 2.26
CA THR A 73 11.02 4.89 2.19
C THR A 73 9.53 5.21 2.24
N PHE A 74 8.67 4.26 1.82
CA PHE A 74 7.23 4.44 1.60
C PHE A 74 6.90 5.48 0.51
N GLU A 75 7.85 5.79 -0.36
CA GLU A 75 7.60 6.64 -1.52
C GLU A 75 6.82 5.89 -2.61
N ILE A 76 5.91 6.59 -3.30
CA ILE A 76 5.17 6.02 -4.42
C ILE A 76 6.11 5.85 -5.60
N ILE A 77 6.37 4.60 -5.96
CA ILE A 77 7.15 4.22 -7.14
C ILE A 77 6.29 4.30 -8.40
N SER A 78 5.07 3.78 -8.33
CA SER A 78 4.18 3.70 -9.49
C SER A 78 2.72 3.83 -9.08
N SER A 79 1.90 4.29 -10.03
CA SER A 79 0.46 4.43 -9.85
C SER A 79 -0.23 4.12 -11.17
N TYR A 80 -1.01 3.06 -11.16
CA TYR A 80 -1.87 2.65 -12.25
C TYR A 80 -3.31 3.00 -11.90
N GLN A 81 -3.96 3.79 -12.74
CA GLN A 81 -5.37 4.12 -12.57
C GLN A 81 -6.22 3.02 -13.20
N LEU A 82 -7.24 2.54 -12.46
CA LEU A 82 -8.23 1.63 -13.00
C LEU A 82 -9.24 2.38 -13.88
N ASP A 83 -10.00 1.64 -14.67
CA ASP A 83 -11.01 2.22 -15.54
C ASP A 83 -12.13 2.93 -14.75
N THR A 84 -12.90 3.77 -15.42
CA THR A 84 -14.09 4.37 -14.80
C THR A 84 -15.05 3.27 -14.34
N TYR A 85 -15.50 3.39 -13.08
CA TYR A 85 -16.32 2.38 -12.38
C TYR A 85 -15.62 1.05 -12.08
N GLU A 86 -14.34 0.87 -12.42
CA GLU A 86 -13.59 -0.33 -12.07
C GLU A 86 -12.97 -0.20 -10.67
N ASN A 87 -13.35 -1.11 -9.77
CA ASN A 87 -12.92 -1.10 -8.38
C ASN A 87 -11.89 -2.18 -8.10
N GLY A 88 -10.82 -1.83 -7.37
CA GLY A 88 -9.83 -2.80 -6.87
C GLY A 88 -10.36 -3.53 -5.63
N CYS A 89 -10.80 -4.78 -5.81
CA CYS A 89 -11.49 -5.57 -4.77
C CYS A 89 -10.52 -6.41 -3.93
N SER A 90 -9.45 -6.92 -4.53
CA SER A 90 -8.42 -7.74 -3.90
C SER A 90 -7.06 -7.49 -4.53
N ILE A 91 -5.99 -7.71 -3.75
CA ILE A 91 -4.62 -7.70 -4.26
C ILE A 91 -3.79 -8.76 -3.53
N LEU A 92 -2.94 -9.47 -4.26
CA LEU A 92 -2.00 -10.44 -3.71
C LEU A 92 -0.69 -10.45 -4.49
N SER A 93 0.40 -10.79 -3.81
CA SER A 93 1.68 -11.10 -4.43
C SER A 93 1.79 -12.62 -4.57
N CYS A 94 2.06 -13.13 -5.77
CA CYS A 94 2.28 -14.55 -6.01
C CYS A 94 3.24 -14.80 -7.18
N SER A 95 3.63 -16.06 -7.34
CA SER A 95 4.25 -16.58 -8.56
C SER A 95 3.33 -17.60 -9.20
N PHE A 96 3.51 -17.82 -10.51
CA PHE A 96 2.82 -18.87 -11.24
C PHE A 96 3.74 -20.04 -11.52
N SER A 97 3.18 -21.21 -11.84
CA SER A 97 4.00 -22.30 -12.36
C SER A 97 4.59 -21.87 -13.71
N ASP A 98 5.77 -22.40 -14.04
CA ASP A 98 6.40 -22.26 -15.35
C ASP A 98 7.05 -20.90 -15.65
N ASP A 99 7.10 -19.98 -14.68
CA ASP A 99 7.99 -18.82 -14.70
C ASP A 99 8.67 -18.58 -13.34
N ASN A 100 9.73 -17.75 -13.34
CA ASN A 100 10.47 -17.35 -12.14
C ASN A 100 10.13 -15.93 -11.68
N ASN A 101 9.04 -15.35 -12.20
CA ASN A 101 8.65 -13.99 -11.89
C ASN A 101 7.71 -13.97 -10.68
N ALA A 102 7.69 -12.82 -10.02
CA ALA A 102 6.69 -12.52 -9.00
C ALA A 102 5.73 -11.46 -9.55
N TYR A 103 4.44 -11.62 -9.27
CA TYR A 103 3.37 -10.82 -9.82
C TYR A 103 2.53 -10.23 -8.71
N TYR A 104 2.00 -9.04 -8.98
CA TYR A 104 0.86 -8.49 -8.26
C TYR A 104 -0.40 -8.84 -9.04
N CYS A 105 -1.26 -9.67 -8.45
CA CYS A 105 -2.56 -10.00 -9.01
C CYS A 105 -3.63 -9.17 -8.33
N VAL A 106 -4.41 -8.44 -9.13
CA VAL A 106 -5.49 -7.56 -8.67
C VAL A 106 -6.79 -8.15 -9.16
N GLY A 107 -7.73 -8.41 -8.25
CA GLY A 107 -9.11 -8.72 -8.61
C GLY A 107 -9.92 -7.44 -8.68
N THR A 108 -10.53 -7.16 -9.83
CA THR A 108 -11.35 -5.98 -10.06
C THR A 108 -12.81 -6.36 -10.31
N ALA A 109 -13.70 -5.36 -10.24
CA ALA A 109 -15.10 -5.48 -10.67
C ALA A 109 -15.61 -4.12 -11.12
N TYR A 110 -16.49 -4.08 -12.11
CA TYR A 110 -17.15 -2.85 -12.55
C TYR A 110 -18.42 -2.59 -11.73
N VAL A 111 -18.43 -1.49 -10.98
CA VAL A 111 -19.54 -1.08 -10.11
C VAL A 111 -20.30 0.07 -10.77
N LEU A 112 -21.34 -0.29 -11.52
CA LEU A 112 -22.19 0.66 -12.25
C LEU A 112 -23.35 1.17 -11.37
N PRO A 113 -23.69 2.47 -11.42
CA PRO A 113 -24.79 3.02 -10.59
C PRO A 113 -26.16 2.37 -10.82
N GLU A 114 -26.40 1.84 -12.01
CA GLU A 114 -27.66 1.22 -12.43
C GLU A 114 -27.78 -0.26 -12.01
N GLU A 115 -26.70 -0.87 -11.52
CA GLU A 115 -26.66 -2.28 -11.13
C GLU A 115 -26.69 -2.43 -9.60
N ASN A 116 -27.51 -3.37 -9.10
CA ASN A 116 -27.54 -3.68 -7.66
C ASN A 116 -26.29 -4.45 -7.20
N GLU A 117 -25.74 -5.29 -8.09
CA GLU A 117 -24.55 -6.10 -7.84
C GLU A 117 -23.67 -6.11 -9.10
N PRO A 118 -22.32 -6.09 -8.95
CA PRO A 118 -21.41 -6.12 -10.09
C PRO A 118 -21.57 -7.40 -10.89
N SER A 119 -21.81 -7.26 -12.19
CA SER A 119 -21.96 -8.40 -13.12
C SER A 119 -20.70 -8.70 -13.95
N LYS A 120 -19.70 -7.80 -13.90
CA LYS A 120 -18.49 -7.83 -14.72
C LYS A 120 -17.24 -7.58 -13.90
#